data_AF-A0A928T8I0-F1
#
_entry.id   AF-A0A928T8I0-F1
#
_cell.length_a   1.000
_cell.length_b   1.000
_cell.length_c   1.000
_cell.angle_alpha   90.00
_cell.angle_beta   90.00
_cell.angle_gamma   90.00
#
_symmetry.space_group_name_H-M   'P 1'
#
loop_
_entity.id
_entity.type
_entity.pdbx_description
1 polymer ?
#
loop_
_entity_poly.entity_id
_entity_poly.type
_entity_poly.pdbx_seq_one_letter_code
_entity_poly.pdbx_strand_id
1 'polypeptide(L)'
;MPNEPPTKKLLWGIVIGFVLIGIQWQVFKELALTQMVAGKSERNDLETLVERVDRLANVIAQLPPPRKTAAEEILLAYSSSSTRQEDDLHAMAHVFSNLRLLVKGDAPFRMGANEEFAAALLGKNAAKEVFLSTPHACLNEKGQIIDRWGSALFFHVRDAQRIDIRSAGPDRVMWTADDLHRTHEGEFVRGEKLPEPRHP
;
A
#
# COMPACT_ATOMS: atom_id res chain seq x y z
N MET A 1 -26.50 88.84 -28.69
CA MET A 1 -26.59 87.49 -29.28
C MET A 1 -27.41 86.64 -28.31
N PRO A 2 -28.53 86.00 -28.71
CA PRO A 2 -29.32 85.23 -27.76
C PRO A 2 -28.66 83.87 -27.54
N ASN A 3 -28.40 83.51 -26.28
CA ASN A 3 -28.06 82.15 -25.89
C ASN A 3 -29.36 81.34 -25.88
N GLU A 4 -29.59 80.50 -26.89
CA GLU A 4 -30.70 79.54 -26.87
C GLU A 4 -30.51 78.54 -25.72
N PRO A 5 -31.55 78.29 -24.91
CA PRO A 5 -31.47 77.29 -23.86
C PRO A 5 -31.34 75.88 -24.48
N PRO A 6 -30.58 74.96 -23.85
CA PRO A 6 -30.39 73.63 -24.38
C PRO A 6 -31.75 72.94 -24.58
N THR A 7 -31.96 72.40 -25.78
CA THR A 7 -33.22 71.75 -26.14
C THR A 7 -33.47 70.57 -25.21
N LYS A 8 -34.73 70.40 -24.76
CA LYS A 8 -35.14 69.38 -23.77
C LYS A 8 -34.65 67.95 -24.08
N LYS A 9 -34.37 67.64 -25.35
CA LYS A 9 -33.80 66.35 -25.79
C LYS A 9 -32.38 66.09 -25.27
N LEU A 10 -31.54 67.12 -25.14
CA LEU A 10 -30.16 67.01 -24.62
C LEU A 10 -30.14 66.72 -23.11
N LEU A 11 -31.04 67.37 -22.36
CA LEU A 11 -31.19 67.14 -20.91
C LEU A 11 -31.66 65.71 -20.60
N TRP A 12 -32.61 65.17 -21.37
CA TRP A 12 -33.08 63.79 -21.20
C TRP A 12 -32.00 62.75 -21.53
N GLY A 13 -31.15 63.00 -22.52
CA GLY A 13 -30.02 62.11 -22.85
C GLY A 13 -28.99 62.01 -21.71
N ILE A 14 -28.71 63.11 -21.01
CA ILE A 14 -27.79 63.14 -19.86
C ILE A 14 -28.38 62.36 -18.68
N VAL A 15 -29.67 62.54 -18.38
CA VAL A 15 -30.35 61.81 -17.30
C VAL A 15 -30.34 60.30 -17.57
N ILE A 16 -30.61 59.87 -18.80
CA ILE A 16 -30.55 58.45 -19.19
C ILE A 16 -29.12 57.90 -19.06
N GLY A 17 -28.10 58.68 -19.44
CA GLY A 17 -26.70 58.32 -19.26
C GLY A 17 -26.34 58.03 -17.80
N PHE A 18 -26.76 58.89 -16.87
CA PHE A 18 -26.51 58.67 -15.44
C PHE A 18 -27.26 57.45 -14.88
N VAL A 19 -28.49 57.20 -15.34
CA VAL A 19 -29.26 56.01 -14.96
C VAL A 19 -28.56 54.74 -15.43
N LEU A 20 -28.07 54.70 -16.67
CA LEU A 20 -27.35 53.55 -17.22
C LEU A 20 -26.02 53.28 -16.50
N ILE A 21 -25.28 54.34 -16.14
CA ILE A 21 -24.07 54.22 -15.32
C ILE A 21 -24.39 53.68 -13.93
N GLY A 22 -25.48 54.13 -13.30
CA GLY A 22 -25.94 53.61 -12.01
C GLY A 22 -26.30 52.12 -12.07
N ILE A 23 -26.96 51.69 -13.15
CA ILE A 23 -27.28 50.28 -13.39
C ILE A 23 -26.00 49.46 -13.60
N GLN A 24 -25.05 49.94 -14.41
CA GLN A 24 -23.76 49.27 -14.61
C GLN A 24 -22.98 49.13 -13.30
N TRP A 25 -22.99 50.18 -12.46
CA TRP A 25 -22.35 50.15 -11.14
C TRP A 25 -23.00 49.14 -10.19
N GLN A 26 -24.33 49.04 -10.22
CA GLN A 26 -25.07 48.07 -9.41
C GLN A 26 -24.74 46.62 -9.84
N VAL A 27 -24.74 46.34 -11.14
CA VAL A 27 -24.37 45.00 -11.67
C VAL A 27 -22.92 44.64 -11.31
N PHE A 28 -22.00 45.60 -11.40
CA PHE A 28 -20.61 45.37 -11.01
C PHE A 28 -20.45 45.07 -9.52
N LYS A 29 -21.19 45.78 -8.65
CA LYS A 29 -21.21 45.51 -7.20
C LYS A 29 -21.69 44.11 -6.88
N GLU A 30 -22.78 43.66 -7.50
CA GLU A 30 -23.32 42.31 -7.28
C GLU A 30 -22.33 41.23 -7.73
N LEU A 31 -21.66 41.45 -8.87
CA LEU A 31 -20.63 40.52 -9.36
C LEU A 31 -19.43 40.43 -8.42
N ALA A 32 -18.94 41.58 -7.92
CA ALA A 32 -17.84 41.63 -6.97
C ALA A 32 -18.17 40.97 -5.62
N LEU A 33 -19.40 41.19 -5.12
CA LEU A 33 -19.88 40.58 -3.88
C LEU A 33 -19.97 39.05 -4.02
N THR A 34 -20.48 38.57 -5.16
CA THR A 34 -20.58 37.13 -5.46
C THR A 34 -19.20 36.46 -5.49
N GLN A 35 -18.21 37.10 -6.14
CA GLN A 35 -16.84 36.60 -6.20
C GLN A 35 -16.17 36.56 -4.81
N MET A 36 -16.38 37.58 -3.97
CA MET A 36 -15.86 37.60 -2.60
C MET A 36 -16.47 36.54 -1.70
N VAL A 37 -17.79 36.30 -1.80
CA VAL A 37 -18.47 35.26 -1.02
C VAL A 37 -17.98 33.87 -1.43
N ALA A 38 -17.86 33.61 -2.73
CA ALA A 38 -17.32 32.34 -3.25
C ALA A 38 -15.89 32.08 -2.73
N GLY A 39 -14.98 33.06 -2.85
CA GLY A 39 -13.59 32.93 -2.38
C GLY A 39 -13.42 32.91 -0.85
N LYS A 40 -14.46 33.23 -0.08
CA LYS A 40 -14.47 33.09 1.39
C LYS A 40 -14.99 31.70 1.80
N SER A 41 -15.95 31.15 1.07
CA SER A 41 -16.41 29.76 1.23
C SER A 41 -15.25 28.79 1.00
N GLU A 42 -14.56 28.89 -0.13
CA GLU A 42 -13.45 27.98 -0.47
C GLU A 42 -12.30 28.06 0.55
N ARG A 43 -12.00 29.25 1.07
CA ARG A 43 -10.97 29.42 2.12
C ARG A 43 -11.38 28.75 3.43
N ASN A 44 -12.62 28.94 3.88
CA ASN A 44 -13.13 28.26 5.06
C ASN A 44 -13.11 26.73 4.87
N ASP A 45 -13.46 26.25 3.67
CA ASP A 45 -13.44 24.82 3.35
C ASP A 45 -12.00 24.27 3.43
N LEU A 46 -11.02 24.98 2.90
CA LEU A 46 -9.61 24.60 3.01
C LEU A 46 -9.09 24.61 4.46
N GLU A 47 -9.43 25.62 5.26
CA GLU A 47 -9.05 25.67 6.68
C GLU A 47 -9.65 24.49 7.46
N THR A 48 -10.91 24.15 7.20
CA THR A 48 -11.53 22.97 7.84
C THR A 48 -10.90 21.66 7.42
N LEU A 49 -10.43 21.53 6.16
CA LEU A 49 -9.71 20.34 5.70
C LEU A 49 -8.33 20.23 6.37
N VAL A 50 -7.59 21.33 6.46
CA VAL A 50 -6.28 21.36 7.15
C VAL A 50 -6.45 20.96 8.62
N GLU A 51 -7.42 21.53 9.33
CA GLU A 51 -7.69 21.13 10.71
C GLU A 51 -8.07 19.65 10.84
N ARG A 52 -8.84 19.10 9.87
CA ARG A 52 -9.19 17.68 9.87
C ARG A 52 -7.96 16.81 9.65
N VAL A 53 -7.05 17.20 8.76
CA VAL A 53 -5.78 16.49 8.53
C VAL A 53 -4.92 16.53 9.79
N ASP A 54 -4.78 17.68 10.44
CA ASP A 54 -4.01 17.82 11.69
C ASP A 54 -4.62 16.99 12.83
N ARG A 55 -5.96 16.97 12.95
CA ARG A 55 -6.66 16.10 13.90
C ARG A 55 -6.40 14.62 13.61
N LEU A 56 -6.48 14.20 12.35
CA LEU A 56 -6.20 12.81 11.95
C LEU A 56 -4.74 12.43 12.21
N ALA A 57 -3.79 13.31 11.89
CA ALA A 57 -2.37 13.10 12.16
C ALA A 57 -2.10 12.94 13.67
N ASN A 58 -2.71 13.78 14.50
CA ASN A 58 -2.61 13.66 15.97
C ASN A 58 -3.23 12.37 16.50
N VAL A 59 -4.37 11.93 15.97
CA VAL A 59 -4.97 10.64 16.33
C VAL A 59 -4.03 9.48 15.94
N ILE A 60 -3.51 9.49 14.71
CA ILE A 60 -2.59 8.45 14.22
C ILE A 60 -1.32 8.40 15.08
N ALA A 61 -0.76 9.54 15.49
CA ALA A 61 0.43 9.61 16.33
C ALA A 61 0.21 9.07 17.76
N GLN A 62 -1.03 9.08 18.24
CA GLN A 62 -1.40 8.60 19.58
C GLN A 62 -1.86 7.13 19.58
N LEU A 63 -2.11 6.53 18.40
CA LEU A 63 -2.42 5.11 18.33
C LEU A 63 -1.19 4.32 18.81
N PRO A 64 -1.36 3.35 19.71
CA PRO A 64 -0.28 2.44 20.05
C PRO A 64 0.22 1.78 18.75
N PRO A 65 1.53 1.54 18.60
CA PRO A 65 2.03 0.86 17.42
C PRO A 65 1.28 -0.46 17.27
N PRO A 66 0.88 -0.85 16.04
CA PRO A 66 0.22 -2.12 15.83
C PRO A 66 1.08 -3.22 16.43
N ARG A 67 0.46 -4.11 17.21
CA ARG A 67 1.16 -5.26 17.77
C ARG A 67 1.66 -6.08 16.59
N LYS A 68 2.96 -6.40 16.58
CA LYS A 68 3.53 -7.26 15.56
C LYS A 68 2.78 -8.60 15.55
N THR A 69 2.47 -9.06 14.35
CA THR A 69 1.89 -10.39 14.16
C THR A 69 2.93 -11.46 14.48
N ALA A 70 2.47 -12.71 14.68
CA ALA A 70 3.37 -13.82 14.99
C ALA A 70 4.44 -14.03 13.91
N ALA A 71 4.12 -13.83 12.62
CA ALA A 71 5.14 -13.98 11.58
C ALA A 71 6.10 -12.79 11.53
N GLU A 72 5.64 -11.56 11.77
CA GLU A 72 6.51 -10.38 11.82
C GLU A 72 7.54 -10.46 12.95
N GLU A 73 7.18 -11.08 14.08
CA GLU A 73 8.12 -11.33 15.17
C GLU A 73 9.20 -12.34 14.76
N ILE A 74 8.81 -13.42 14.09
CA ILE A 74 9.74 -14.45 13.59
C ILE A 74 10.63 -13.91 12.46
N LEU A 75 10.08 -13.07 11.59
CA LEU A 75 10.75 -12.50 10.42
C LEU A 75 11.45 -11.17 10.71
N LEU A 76 11.65 -10.80 11.97
CA LEU A 76 12.18 -9.49 12.37
C LEU A 76 13.51 -9.13 11.69
N ALA A 77 14.38 -10.13 11.49
CA ALA A 77 15.70 -9.97 10.87
C ALA A 77 15.76 -10.52 9.44
N TYR A 78 14.60 -10.81 8.84
CA TYR A 78 14.50 -11.37 7.49
C TYR A 78 15.14 -10.43 6.47
N SER A 79 16.00 -10.97 5.60
CA SER A 79 16.72 -10.19 4.57
C SER A 79 17.66 -9.11 5.14
N SER A 80 17.95 -9.13 6.44
CA SER A 80 18.92 -8.21 7.02
C SER A 80 20.34 -8.53 6.53
N SER A 81 21.15 -7.50 6.35
CA SER A 81 22.58 -7.68 6.04
C SER A 81 23.38 -8.33 7.18
N SER A 82 22.80 -8.39 8.40
CA SER A 82 23.40 -9.05 9.56
C SER A 82 23.04 -10.53 9.70
N THR A 83 22.12 -11.07 8.88
CA THR A 83 21.71 -12.48 8.90
C THR A 83 22.19 -13.21 7.65
N ARG A 84 22.28 -14.54 7.73
CA ARG A 84 22.58 -15.39 6.58
C ARG A 84 21.29 -15.85 5.91
N GLN A 85 21.39 -16.23 4.63
CA GLN A 85 20.25 -16.76 3.86
C GLN A 85 19.62 -18.02 4.49
N GLU A 86 20.41 -18.84 5.17
CA GLU A 86 19.90 -19.97 5.97
C GLU A 86 18.95 -19.52 7.07
N ASP A 87 19.28 -18.41 7.73
CA ASP A 87 18.50 -17.88 8.85
C ASP A 87 17.14 -17.37 8.34
N ASP A 88 17.10 -16.78 7.14
CA ASP A 88 15.86 -16.39 6.46
C ASP A 88 14.95 -17.59 6.14
N LEU A 89 15.51 -18.65 5.55
CA LEU A 89 14.75 -19.85 5.21
C LEU A 89 14.30 -20.60 6.47
N HIS A 90 15.11 -20.58 7.53
CA HIS A 90 14.74 -21.16 8.81
C HIS A 90 13.60 -20.38 9.49
N ALA A 91 13.67 -19.04 9.50
CA ALA A 91 12.60 -18.19 9.99
C ALA A 91 11.30 -18.40 9.19
N MET A 92 11.40 -18.48 7.86
CA MET A 92 10.24 -18.77 7.00
C MET A 92 9.61 -20.15 7.29
N ALA A 93 10.41 -21.19 7.49
CA ALA A 93 9.90 -22.50 7.90
C ALA A 93 9.22 -22.46 9.27
N HIS A 94 9.72 -21.64 10.20
CA HIS A 94 9.13 -21.45 11.51
C HIS A 94 7.77 -20.72 11.42
N VAL A 95 7.64 -19.72 10.54
CA VAL A 95 6.36 -19.07 10.24
C VAL A 95 5.31 -20.08 9.81
N PHE A 96 5.62 -20.96 8.86
CA PHE A 96 4.65 -21.96 8.39
C PHE A 96 4.34 -23.03 9.45
N SER A 97 5.31 -23.38 10.28
CA SER A 97 5.09 -24.27 11.42
C SER A 97 4.09 -23.66 12.40
N ASN A 98 4.20 -22.37 12.71
CA ASN A 98 3.26 -21.66 13.58
C ASN A 98 1.88 -21.47 12.94
N LEU A 99 1.83 -21.12 11.65
CA LEU A 99 0.57 -21.05 10.91
C LEU A 99 -0.19 -22.37 11.02
N ARG A 100 0.50 -23.51 10.85
CA ARG A 100 -0.11 -24.84 10.95
C ARG A 100 -0.59 -25.20 12.36
N LEU A 101 0.10 -24.75 13.40
CA LEU A 101 -0.33 -25.00 14.78
C LEU A 101 -1.67 -24.31 15.09
N LEU A 102 -1.86 -23.11 14.53
CA LEU A 102 -3.00 -22.24 14.79
C LEU A 102 -4.18 -22.49 13.84
N VAL A 103 -3.91 -22.77 12.56
CA VAL A 103 -4.95 -23.05 11.56
C VAL A 103 -5.22 -24.55 11.51
N LYS A 104 -6.33 -25.00 12.12
CA LYS A 104 -6.78 -26.40 12.07
C LYS A 104 -7.55 -26.69 10.77
N GLY A 105 -7.30 -27.85 10.16
CA GLY A 105 -8.03 -28.33 8.97
C GLY A 105 -7.16 -29.13 7.99
N ASP A 106 -7.79 -29.61 6.92
CA ASP A 106 -7.15 -30.43 5.89
C ASP A 106 -6.31 -29.54 4.96
N ALA A 107 -5.00 -29.52 5.19
CA ALA A 107 -3.96 -28.95 4.33
C ALA A 107 -4.14 -27.46 3.95
N PRO A 108 -3.58 -26.50 4.72
CA PRO A 108 -3.59 -25.08 4.32
C PRO A 108 -2.84 -24.80 3.00
N PHE A 109 -2.08 -25.76 2.47
CA PHE A 109 -1.31 -25.64 1.23
C PHE A 109 -1.67 -26.83 0.32
N ARG A 110 -2.53 -26.59 -0.67
CA ARG A 110 -3.14 -27.60 -1.53
C ARG A 110 -2.28 -27.95 -2.74
N MET A 111 -1.55 -26.98 -3.30
CA MET A 111 -0.81 -27.15 -4.56
C MET A 111 0.68 -26.78 -4.49
N GLY A 112 1.14 -26.23 -3.37
CA GLY A 112 2.55 -25.85 -3.21
C GLY A 112 2.96 -24.60 -3.99
N ALA A 113 1.99 -23.87 -4.56
CA ALA A 113 2.24 -22.62 -5.26
C ALA A 113 2.62 -21.52 -4.26
N ASN A 114 3.59 -20.69 -4.61
CA ASN A 114 4.10 -19.63 -3.75
C ASN A 114 2.98 -18.67 -3.27
N GLU A 115 2.09 -18.30 -4.18
CA GLU A 115 0.98 -17.38 -3.92
C GLU A 115 -0.05 -17.97 -2.94
N GLU A 116 -0.16 -19.30 -2.87
CA GLU A 116 -1.02 -19.97 -1.91
C GLU A 116 -0.47 -19.80 -0.48
N PHE A 117 0.84 -19.99 -0.31
CA PHE A 117 1.51 -19.72 0.95
C PHE A 117 1.39 -18.26 1.35
N ALA A 118 1.63 -17.34 0.41
CA ALA A 118 1.48 -15.91 0.65
C ALA A 118 0.05 -15.55 1.08
N ALA A 119 -0.94 -16.03 0.34
CA ALA A 119 -2.36 -15.82 0.64
C ALA A 119 -2.73 -16.30 2.05
N ALA A 120 -2.23 -17.47 2.45
CA ALA A 120 -2.47 -18.02 3.78
C ALA A 120 -1.89 -17.13 4.89
N LEU A 121 -0.70 -16.56 4.71
CA LEU A 121 -0.11 -15.60 5.65
C LEU A 121 -0.87 -14.27 5.72
N LEU A 122 -1.46 -13.84 4.60
CA LEU A 122 -2.27 -12.63 4.48
C LEU A 122 -3.72 -12.80 4.97
N GLY A 123 -4.04 -13.88 5.69
CA GLY A 123 -5.36 -14.10 6.27
C GLY A 123 -6.35 -14.87 5.39
N LYS A 124 -5.94 -15.34 4.20
CA LYS A 124 -6.74 -16.29 3.40
C LYS A 124 -6.56 -17.73 3.88
N ASN A 125 -6.55 -17.93 5.19
CA ASN A 125 -6.54 -19.23 5.85
C ASN A 125 -7.91 -19.51 6.52
N ALA A 126 -8.11 -20.72 7.02
CA ALA A 126 -9.39 -21.14 7.61
C ALA A 126 -9.75 -20.35 8.87
N ALA A 127 -8.76 -19.87 9.63
CA ALA A 127 -8.97 -19.07 10.83
C ALA A 127 -9.19 -17.57 10.54
N LYS A 128 -9.01 -17.13 9.28
CA LYS A 128 -9.03 -15.70 8.87
C LYS A 128 -8.02 -14.82 9.61
N GLU A 129 -6.99 -15.43 10.17
CA GLU A 129 -5.98 -14.75 10.98
C GLU A 129 -4.90 -14.15 10.09
N VAL A 130 -4.58 -12.86 10.27
CA VAL A 130 -3.52 -12.18 9.51
C VAL A 130 -2.19 -12.44 10.22
N PHE A 131 -1.38 -13.33 9.64
CA PHE A 131 -0.07 -13.70 10.19
C PHE A 131 1.03 -12.74 9.78
N LEU A 132 0.87 -12.07 8.65
CA LEU A 132 1.84 -11.15 8.07
C LEU A 132 1.09 -9.95 7.49
N SER A 133 1.38 -8.74 7.95
CA SER A 133 0.77 -7.53 7.40
C SER A 133 1.51 -7.08 6.14
N THR A 134 0.82 -6.37 5.24
CA THR A 134 1.46 -5.68 4.11
C THR A 134 1.70 -4.21 4.44
N PRO A 135 2.79 -3.60 3.93
CA PRO A 135 3.90 -4.21 3.19
C PRO A 135 4.89 -4.96 4.10
N HIS A 136 5.59 -5.96 3.55
CA HIS A 136 6.64 -6.69 4.26
C HIS A 136 7.79 -7.06 3.31
N ALA A 137 9.03 -7.12 3.83
CA ALA A 137 10.25 -7.34 3.03
C ALA A 137 10.29 -8.69 2.30
N CYS A 138 9.58 -9.70 2.80
CA CYS A 138 9.48 -11.01 2.16
C CYS A 138 8.35 -11.11 1.13
N LEU A 139 7.62 -10.03 0.83
CA LEU A 139 6.54 -10.01 -0.16
C LEU A 139 6.88 -9.05 -1.31
N ASN A 140 6.67 -9.49 -2.54
CA ASN A 140 6.72 -8.59 -3.70
C ASN A 140 5.33 -8.03 -4.07
N GLU A 141 5.29 -7.13 -5.04
CA GLU A 141 4.05 -6.50 -5.54
C GLU A 141 3.05 -7.49 -6.15
N LYS A 142 3.52 -8.67 -6.59
CA LYS A 142 2.67 -9.75 -7.12
C LYS A 142 2.02 -10.58 -6.02
N GLY A 143 2.33 -10.28 -4.75
CA GLY A 143 1.86 -11.07 -3.61
C GLY A 143 2.56 -12.41 -3.49
N GLN A 144 3.81 -12.52 -3.97
CA GLN A 144 4.63 -13.72 -3.82
C GLN A 144 5.61 -13.53 -2.65
N ILE A 145 5.91 -14.64 -1.97
CA ILE A 145 6.98 -14.71 -0.98
C ILE A 145 8.31 -14.77 -1.73
N ILE A 146 9.18 -13.80 -1.48
CA ILE A 146 10.48 -13.65 -2.13
C ILE A 146 11.62 -13.90 -1.14
N ASP A 147 12.76 -14.37 -1.66
CA ASP A 147 14.01 -14.39 -0.93
C ASP A 147 14.63 -12.99 -0.81
N ARG A 148 15.77 -12.91 -0.10
CA ARG A 148 16.49 -11.65 0.13
C ARG A 148 16.99 -10.95 -1.15
N TRP A 149 17.02 -11.65 -2.29
CA TRP A 149 17.42 -11.07 -3.57
C TRP A 149 16.23 -10.68 -4.44
N GLY A 150 15.01 -10.93 -3.99
CA GLY A 150 13.77 -10.57 -4.68
C GLY A 150 13.21 -11.67 -5.58
N SER A 151 13.81 -12.86 -5.57
CA SER A 151 13.32 -14.01 -6.34
C SER A 151 12.23 -14.75 -5.58
N ALA A 152 11.18 -15.18 -6.26
CA ALA A 152 10.11 -15.95 -5.63
C ALA A 152 10.66 -17.26 -5.06
N LEU A 153 10.38 -17.54 -3.78
CA LEU A 153 10.74 -18.81 -3.16
C LEU A 153 9.99 -19.97 -3.83
N PHE A 154 10.66 -21.10 -3.98
CA PHE A 154 10.02 -22.33 -4.40
C PHE A 154 9.68 -23.20 -3.19
N PHE A 155 8.45 -23.68 -3.13
CA PHE A 155 7.97 -24.56 -2.07
C PHE A 155 7.73 -25.95 -2.64
N HIS A 156 8.44 -26.94 -2.10
CA HIS A 156 8.21 -28.33 -2.45
C HIS A 156 7.39 -29.00 -1.35
N VAL A 157 6.09 -29.13 -1.58
CA VAL A 157 5.18 -29.81 -0.65
C VAL A 157 5.21 -31.30 -0.94
N ARG A 158 5.82 -32.08 -0.04
CA ARG A 158 5.77 -33.56 -0.12
C ARG A 158 4.48 -34.09 0.51
N ASP A 159 4.07 -33.47 1.61
CA ASP A 159 2.75 -33.62 2.23
C ASP A 159 2.45 -32.38 3.09
N ALA A 160 1.29 -32.36 3.73
CA ALA A 160 0.84 -31.24 4.56
C ALA A 160 1.81 -30.86 5.70
N GLN A 161 2.75 -31.73 6.05
CA GLN A 161 3.69 -31.54 7.14
C GLN A 161 5.13 -31.30 6.67
N ARG A 162 5.48 -31.78 5.48
CA ARG A 162 6.83 -31.76 4.91
C ARG A 162 6.92 -30.80 3.74
N ILE A 163 7.39 -29.59 4.04
CA ILE A 163 7.63 -28.52 3.08
C ILE A 163 9.13 -28.27 3.01
N ASP A 164 9.70 -28.47 1.83
CA ASP A 164 11.04 -28.01 1.53
C ASP A 164 10.96 -26.60 0.92
N ILE A 165 11.94 -25.74 1.20
CA ILE A 165 11.97 -24.34 0.73
C ILE A 165 13.26 -24.12 -0.05
N ARG A 166 13.17 -23.53 -1.23
CA ARG A 166 14.33 -23.15 -2.02
C ARG A 166 14.34 -21.66 -2.33
N SER A 167 15.51 -21.04 -2.18
CA SER A 167 15.85 -19.71 -2.68
C SER A 167 16.70 -19.83 -3.94
N ALA A 168 16.51 -18.89 -4.87
CA ALA A 168 17.27 -18.82 -6.12
C ALA A 168 18.67 -18.20 -5.94
N GLY A 169 18.99 -17.73 -4.73
CA GLY A 169 20.30 -17.14 -4.47
C GLY A 169 20.53 -15.77 -5.14
N PRO A 170 21.75 -15.22 -4.98
CA PRO A 170 22.22 -14.00 -5.62
C PRO A 170 22.00 -13.88 -7.13
N ASP A 171 22.09 -14.97 -7.90
CA ASP A 171 21.95 -14.95 -9.37
C ASP A 171 20.49 -14.79 -9.83
N ARG A 172 19.54 -15.01 -8.90
CA ARG A 172 18.09 -14.88 -9.06
C ARG A 172 17.47 -15.87 -10.04
N VAL A 173 18.18 -16.93 -10.41
CA VAL A 173 17.74 -17.95 -11.35
C VAL A 173 17.55 -19.27 -10.59
N MET A 174 16.33 -19.80 -10.58
CA MET A 174 16.08 -21.10 -9.98
C MET A 174 16.79 -22.23 -10.73
N TRP A 175 17.14 -23.27 -10.00
CA TRP A 175 17.75 -24.51 -10.50
C TRP A 175 19.19 -24.34 -10.95
N THR A 176 19.92 -23.44 -10.31
CA THR A 176 21.37 -23.28 -10.50
C THR A 176 22.14 -23.81 -9.28
N ALA A 177 23.47 -23.78 -9.37
CA ALA A 177 24.33 -24.14 -8.24
C ALA A 177 24.30 -23.09 -7.10
N ASP A 178 23.77 -21.89 -7.37
CA ASP A 178 23.65 -20.78 -6.43
C ASP A 178 22.49 -20.96 -5.46
N ASP A 179 21.49 -21.76 -5.84
CA ASP A 179 20.32 -22.07 -5.03
C ASP A 179 20.69 -22.58 -3.63
N LEU A 180 19.90 -22.14 -2.66
CA LEU A 180 19.88 -22.69 -1.32
C LEU A 180 18.57 -23.43 -1.08
N HIS A 181 18.66 -24.74 -0.83
CA HIS A 181 17.52 -25.58 -0.50
C HIS A 181 17.56 -25.95 0.98
N ARG A 182 16.49 -25.63 1.71
CA ARG A 182 16.24 -26.10 3.08
C ARG A 182 15.24 -27.25 3.03
N THR A 183 15.64 -28.44 3.47
CA THR A 183 14.71 -29.58 3.59
C THR A 183 13.76 -29.36 4.75
N HIS A 184 12.66 -30.12 4.81
CA HIS A 184 11.75 -30.10 5.94
C HIS A 184 12.45 -30.37 7.28
N GLU A 185 13.43 -31.28 7.29
CA GLU A 185 14.24 -31.65 8.46
C GLU A 185 15.16 -30.51 8.93
N GLY A 186 15.29 -29.44 8.16
CA GLY A 186 16.12 -28.27 8.47
C GLY A 186 17.55 -28.37 7.96
N GLU A 187 17.86 -29.38 7.15
CA GLU A 187 19.15 -29.50 6.49
C GLU A 187 19.23 -28.54 5.30
N PHE A 188 20.44 -28.05 5.01
CA PHE A 188 20.70 -27.16 3.88
C PHE A 188 21.51 -27.87 2.80
N VAL A 189 21.02 -27.80 1.57
CA VAL A 189 21.59 -28.43 0.39
C VAL A 189 21.88 -27.33 -0.65
N ARG A 190 23.03 -27.46 -1.33
CA ARG A 190 23.56 -26.49 -2.32
C ARG A 190 24.27 -27.23 -3.47
N GLY A 191 24.44 -26.57 -4.60
CA GLY A 191 25.25 -27.07 -5.73
C GLY A 191 24.77 -28.42 -6.27
N GLU A 192 25.71 -29.29 -6.66
CA GLU A 192 25.44 -30.62 -7.27
C GLU A 192 24.59 -31.56 -6.42
N LYS A 193 24.44 -31.28 -5.12
CA LYS A 193 23.64 -32.10 -4.21
C LYS A 193 22.16 -31.75 -4.23
N LEU A 194 21.77 -30.67 -4.93
CA LEU A 194 20.39 -30.24 -5.02
C LEU A 194 19.57 -31.30 -5.77
N PRO A 195 18.42 -31.72 -5.22
CA PRO A 195 17.53 -32.61 -5.95
C PRO A 195 17.08 -31.91 -7.22
N GLU A 196 17.24 -32.60 -8.36
CA GLU A 196 16.78 -32.11 -9.67
C GLU A 196 15.27 -31.84 -9.64
N PRO A 197 14.79 -30.85 -10.40
CA PRO A 197 13.35 -30.64 -10.54
C PRO A 197 12.73 -31.94 -11.06
N ARG A 198 11.73 -32.48 -10.33
CA ARG A 198 10.94 -33.60 -10.84
C ARG A 198 10.22 -33.12 -12.09
N HIS A 199 10.61 -33.64 -13.25
CA HIS A 199 9.87 -33.41 -14.48
C HIS A 199 8.42 -33.89 -14.30
N PRO A 200 7.44 -33.13 -14.83
CA PRO A 200 6.02 -33.48 -14.74
C PRO A 200 5.71 -34.82 -15.41
#